data_AF-A0A6A4GDQ1-F1
#
_entry.id   AF-A0A6A4GDQ1-F1
#
_cell.length_a   1.000
_cell.length_b   1.000
_cell.length_c   1.000
_cell.angle_alpha   90.00
_cell.angle_beta   90.00
_cell.angle_gamma   90.00
#
_symmetry.space_group_name_H-M   'P 1'
#
loop_
_entity.id
_entity.type
_entity.pdbx_description
1 polymer ?
#
loop_
_entity_poly.entity_id
_entity_poly.type
_entity_poly.pdbx_seq_one_letter_code
_entity_poly.pdbx_strand_id
1 'polypeptide(L)'
;TPPEVRLEIMDMLCTTMVKDLADMTPRRFLCHPIAQAFVRRKVPFIEEPQLSDVHPSLNNADHLRAYITQAQQTMFPAGTGWEGMFRLLERKHMQETERMPQDQYIRIMDEFLLPDVREKFRIVICMFPQRSHDLLKAQFVQSDISYKRVVGFKELEFVGWDEQSHTTIVYCRAYMTRKSAAAHLVFFRLLDQLVLKDTGSSLMFRHLHSKSIDVKDRQSNKQYLGMALYLQELAAKLPPHTRDLHQPHRYIHELEPYEHLHRITRLCMAHIHRNIGNSKTIPDSIKPKMRSLMCVTHPSWDATVAQIESSGKAGEDWIADKVSSKFAFEAMCQEKSFVPLDIWKAGPATTDLVESAHWSVYLEGLECSLTSAVEKGEHVDRLRMSSSNVSVATFCHKTS
;
A
#
# COMPACT_ATOMS: atom_id res chain seq x y z
N THR A 1 1.06 -42.31 11.80
CA THR A 1 1.74 -42.14 10.51
C THR A 1 3.08 -42.84 10.57
N PRO A 2 3.47 -43.65 9.58
CA PRO A 2 4.78 -44.27 9.50
C PRO A 2 5.88 -43.21 9.62
N PRO A 3 7.01 -43.51 10.30
CA PRO A 3 8.10 -42.54 10.50
C PRO A 3 8.61 -41.92 9.19
N GLU A 4 8.76 -42.71 8.14
CA GLU A 4 9.24 -42.26 6.82
C GLU A 4 8.31 -41.23 6.19
N VAL A 5 7.00 -41.50 6.17
CA VAL A 5 5.99 -40.57 5.62
C VAL A 5 5.96 -39.27 6.43
N ARG A 6 6.11 -39.36 7.76
CA ARG A 6 6.21 -38.17 8.62
C ARG A 6 7.47 -37.35 8.28
N LEU A 7 8.62 -38.00 8.12
CA LEU A 7 9.88 -37.32 7.78
C LEU A 7 9.77 -36.60 6.43
N GLU A 8 9.20 -37.22 5.41
CA GLU A 8 9.01 -36.58 4.11
C GLU A 8 8.06 -35.39 4.16
N ILE A 9 6.98 -35.46 4.95
CA ILE A 9 6.07 -34.31 5.14
C ILE A 9 6.81 -33.18 5.87
N MET A 10 7.56 -33.48 6.93
CA MET A 10 8.33 -32.48 7.66
C MET A 10 9.42 -31.84 6.79
N ASP A 11 10.15 -32.64 6.02
CA ASP A 11 11.16 -32.17 5.07
C ASP A 11 10.53 -31.23 4.03
N MET A 12 9.41 -31.64 3.42
CA MET A 12 8.69 -30.82 2.45
C MET A 12 8.20 -29.49 3.04
N LEU A 13 7.68 -29.51 4.27
CA LEU A 13 7.25 -28.29 4.98
C LEU A 13 8.43 -27.35 5.23
N CYS A 14 9.56 -27.89 5.70
CA CYS A 14 10.72 -27.12 6.15
C CYS A 14 11.72 -26.77 5.04
N THR A 15 11.60 -27.33 3.84
CA THR A 15 12.54 -27.06 2.72
C THR A 15 11.83 -26.47 1.50
N THR A 16 10.75 -27.10 1.03
CA THR A 16 10.09 -26.72 -0.21
C THR A 16 8.96 -25.71 -0.01
N MET A 17 8.20 -25.84 1.08
CA MET A 17 7.05 -24.97 1.39
C MET A 17 7.37 -23.85 2.38
N VAL A 18 8.65 -23.55 2.63
CA VAL A 18 9.07 -22.60 3.68
C VAL A 18 8.39 -21.24 3.57
N LYS A 19 8.19 -20.73 2.34
CA LYS A 19 7.56 -19.44 2.08
C LYS A 19 6.09 -19.36 2.52
N ASP A 20 5.39 -20.50 2.49
CA ASP A 20 3.97 -20.58 2.88
C ASP A 20 3.79 -21.15 4.29
N LEU A 21 4.87 -21.70 4.87
CA LEU A 21 4.84 -22.39 6.16
C LEU A 21 4.32 -21.48 7.28
N ALA A 22 4.69 -20.19 7.27
CA ALA A 22 4.32 -19.23 8.31
C ALA A 22 2.81 -19.14 8.55
N ASP A 23 1.98 -19.30 7.50
CA ASP A 23 0.53 -19.28 7.60
C ASP A 23 -0.11 -20.59 7.13
N MET A 24 0.67 -21.68 7.11
CA MET A 24 0.18 -22.98 6.68
C MET A 24 -0.88 -23.47 7.67
N THR A 25 -1.97 -24.01 7.11
CA THR A 25 -3.03 -24.70 7.86
C THR A 25 -3.28 -26.04 7.22
N PRO A 26 -3.91 -27.02 7.90
CA PRO A 26 -4.25 -28.30 7.28
C PRO A 26 -4.98 -28.13 5.94
N ARG A 27 -5.93 -27.20 5.86
CA ARG A 27 -6.65 -26.89 4.61
C ARG A 27 -5.72 -26.34 3.53
N ARG A 28 -4.86 -25.38 3.85
CA ARG A 28 -3.91 -24.80 2.87
C ARG A 28 -2.91 -25.85 2.38
N PHE A 29 -2.43 -26.71 3.28
CA PHE A 29 -1.54 -27.81 2.92
C PHE A 29 -2.19 -28.78 1.94
N LEU A 30 -3.44 -29.21 2.20
CA LEU A 30 -4.17 -30.12 1.32
C LEU A 30 -4.41 -29.54 -0.09
N CYS A 31 -4.61 -28.22 -0.18
CA CYS A 31 -4.77 -27.53 -1.46
C CYS A 31 -3.44 -27.13 -2.12
N HIS A 32 -2.30 -27.36 -1.48
CA HIS A 32 -1.02 -26.87 -1.95
C HIS A 32 -0.51 -27.69 -3.15
N PRO A 33 -0.05 -27.07 -4.25
CA PRO A 33 0.43 -27.81 -5.43
C PRO A 33 1.54 -28.81 -5.12
N ILE A 34 2.50 -28.43 -4.28
CA ILE A 34 3.58 -29.32 -3.82
C ILE A 34 3.03 -30.54 -3.04
N ALA A 35 2.01 -30.36 -2.18
CA ALA A 35 1.40 -31.48 -1.46
C ALA A 35 0.65 -32.40 -2.43
N GLN A 36 -0.10 -31.83 -3.38
CA GLN A 36 -0.80 -32.60 -4.42
C GLN A 36 0.18 -33.39 -5.29
N ALA A 37 1.31 -32.78 -5.67
CA ALA A 37 2.37 -33.46 -6.41
C ALA A 37 3.00 -34.60 -5.60
N PHE A 38 3.24 -34.39 -4.29
CA PHE A 38 3.71 -35.43 -3.38
C PHE A 38 2.76 -36.62 -3.31
N VAL A 39 1.45 -36.36 -3.17
CA VAL A 39 0.42 -37.41 -3.11
C VAL A 39 0.40 -38.20 -4.41
N ARG A 40 0.33 -37.53 -5.56
CA ARG A 40 0.38 -38.18 -6.89
C ARG A 40 1.61 -39.04 -7.10
N ARG A 41 2.76 -38.60 -6.58
CA ARG A 41 4.02 -39.37 -6.65
C ARG A 41 3.99 -40.63 -5.78
N LYS A 42 3.33 -40.59 -4.62
CA LYS A 42 3.28 -41.71 -3.68
C LYS A 42 2.25 -42.77 -4.08
N VAL A 43 1.16 -42.37 -4.70
CA VAL A 43 0.08 -43.27 -5.16
C VAL A 43 -0.27 -42.99 -6.63
N PRO A 44 0.65 -43.29 -7.58
CA PRO A 44 0.49 -42.93 -8.99
C PRO A 44 -0.60 -43.73 -9.72
N PHE A 45 -1.09 -44.80 -9.10
CA PHE A 45 -2.09 -45.71 -9.65
C PHE A 45 -3.53 -45.31 -9.32
N ILE A 46 -3.74 -44.24 -8.55
CA ILE A 46 -5.05 -43.66 -8.25
C ILE A 46 -5.21 -42.40 -9.09
N GLU A 47 -6.33 -42.27 -9.80
CA GLU A 47 -6.59 -41.17 -10.74
C GLU A 47 -6.74 -39.82 -10.00
N GLU A 48 -7.45 -39.82 -8.87
CA GLU A 48 -7.65 -38.65 -8.00
C GLU A 48 -7.17 -38.93 -6.57
N PRO A 49 -5.85 -39.00 -6.35
CA PRO A 49 -5.32 -39.46 -5.08
C PRO A 49 -5.48 -38.40 -3.99
N GLN A 50 -5.83 -38.85 -2.79
CA GLN A 50 -5.97 -38.05 -1.58
C GLN A 50 -4.87 -38.37 -0.55
N LEU A 51 -4.73 -37.50 0.45
CA LEU A 51 -3.74 -37.68 1.52
C LEU A 51 -3.95 -38.99 2.30
N SER A 52 -5.21 -39.43 2.44
CA SER A 52 -5.59 -40.70 3.06
C SER A 52 -5.07 -41.92 2.31
N ASP A 53 -4.89 -41.82 1.00
CA ASP A 53 -4.41 -42.93 0.16
C ASP A 53 -2.92 -43.19 0.36
N VAL A 54 -2.18 -42.16 0.78
CA VAL A 54 -0.79 -42.32 1.23
C VAL A 54 -0.74 -43.03 2.58
N HIS A 55 -1.59 -42.61 3.52
CA HIS A 55 -1.78 -43.31 4.79
C HIS A 55 -3.07 -42.85 5.50
N PRO A 56 -3.90 -43.75 6.09
CA PRO A 56 -5.18 -43.39 6.71
C PRO A 56 -5.08 -42.32 7.80
N SER A 57 -3.98 -42.29 8.58
CA SER A 57 -3.77 -41.30 9.64
C SER A 57 -3.57 -39.86 9.14
N LEU A 58 -3.37 -39.65 7.84
CA LEU A 58 -3.28 -38.33 7.22
C LEU A 58 -4.65 -37.73 6.90
N ASN A 59 -5.73 -38.51 7.00
CA ASN A 59 -7.10 -38.00 6.95
C ASN A 59 -7.47 -37.22 8.23
N ASN A 60 -6.66 -37.34 9.29
CA ASN A 60 -6.88 -36.61 10.53
C ASN A 60 -6.24 -35.22 10.45
N ALA A 61 -7.08 -34.19 10.37
CA ALA A 61 -6.65 -32.79 10.32
C ALA A 61 -5.85 -32.35 11.55
N ASP A 62 -6.08 -32.94 12.72
CA ASP A 62 -5.33 -32.62 13.94
C ASP A 62 -3.91 -33.20 13.90
N HIS A 63 -3.73 -34.38 13.30
CA HIS A 63 -2.39 -34.94 13.08
C HIS A 63 -1.59 -34.08 12.09
N LEU A 64 -2.22 -33.66 11.00
CA LEU A 64 -1.58 -32.77 10.03
C LEU A 64 -1.27 -31.41 10.67
N ARG A 65 -2.19 -30.88 11.49
CA ARG A 65 -1.94 -29.67 12.28
C ARG A 65 -0.73 -29.84 13.19
N ALA A 66 -0.57 -30.98 13.86
CA ALA A 66 0.60 -31.21 14.72
C ALA A 66 1.93 -31.16 13.93
N TYR A 67 1.97 -31.71 12.71
CA TYR A 67 3.17 -31.62 11.85
C TYR A 67 3.45 -30.20 11.38
N ILE A 68 2.42 -29.49 10.95
CA ILE A 68 2.53 -28.08 10.55
C ILE A 68 3.00 -27.23 11.72
N THR A 69 2.41 -27.37 12.90
CA THR A 69 2.81 -26.65 14.12
C THR A 69 4.25 -26.97 14.50
N GLN A 70 4.66 -28.24 14.41
CA GLN A 70 6.04 -28.65 14.69
C GLN A 70 7.02 -27.98 13.69
N ALA A 71 6.70 -27.97 12.40
CA ALA A 71 7.52 -27.32 11.39
C ALA A 71 7.57 -25.80 11.60
N GLN A 72 6.43 -25.17 11.90
CA GLN A 72 6.34 -23.75 12.22
C GLN A 72 7.18 -23.38 13.44
N GLN A 73 7.11 -24.15 14.54
CA GLN A 73 7.92 -23.91 15.73
C GLN A 73 9.42 -24.08 15.47
N THR A 74 9.79 -24.99 14.56
CA THR A 74 11.18 -25.21 14.17
C THR A 74 11.71 -24.04 13.34
N MET A 75 10.94 -23.59 12.34
CA MET A 75 11.36 -22.53 11.41
C MET A 75 11.19 -21.13 11.99
N PHE A 76 10.16 -20.95 12.82
CA PHE A 76 9.73 -19.68 13.42
C PHE A 76 9.59 -19.83 14.95
N PRO A 77 10.68 -20.10 15.68
CA PRO A 77 10.64 -20.35 17.14
C PRO A 77 10.12 -19.16 17.94
N ALA A 78 10.27 -17.94 17.40
CA ALA A 78 9.75 -16.70 17.99
C ALA A 78 8.32 -16.34 17.51
N GLY A 79 7.66 -17.26 16.79
CA GLY A 79 6.36 -17.04 16.14
C GLY A 79 6.48 -16.31 14.81
N THR A 80 5.34 -15.90 14.24
CA THR A 80 5.23 -15.27 12.91
C THR A 80 4.71 -13.82 12.95
N GLY A 81 4.44 -13.30 14.16
CA GLY A 81 4.05 -11.92 14.43
C GLY A 81 5.25 -10.96 14.52
N TRP A 82 5.12 -9.91 15.33
CA TRP A 82 6.17 -8.87 15.51
C TRP A 82 7.51 -9.46 15.97
N GLU A 83 7.53 -10.22 17.06
CA GLU A 83 8.78 -10.81 17.59
C GLU A 83 9.41 -11.80 16.59
N GLY A 84 8.58 -12.61 15.95
CA GLY A 84 8.98 -13.48 14.84
C GLY A 84 9.70 -12.75 13.73
N MET A 85 9.09 -11.65 13.26
CA MET A 85 9.65 -10.80 12.21
C MET A 85 10.97 -10.16 12.65
N PHE A 86 11.07 -9.71 13.90
CA PHE A 86 12.29 -9.13 14.44
C PHE A 86 13.44 -10.14 14.44
N ARG A 87 13.20 -11.37 14.90
CA ARG A 87 14.21 -12.45 14.87
C ARG A 87 14.60 -12.88 13.46
N LEU A 88 13.64 -12.89 12.54
CA LEU A 88 13.92 -13.14 11.13
C LEU A 88 14.77 -12.03 10.52
N LEU A 89 14.50 -10.77 10.88
CA LEU A 89 15.35 -9.65 10.50
C LEU A 89 16.74 -9.74 11.09
N GLU A 90 16.89 -10.03 12.38
CA GLU A 90 18.22 -10.21 12.97
C GLU A 90 19.01 -11.31 12.24
N ARG A 91 18.35 -12.44 11.93
CA ARG A 91 18.96 -13.53 11.17
C ARG A 91 19.30 -13.12 9.73
N LYS A 92 18.38 -12.42 9.05
CA LYS A 92 18.59 -11.90 7.70
C LYS A 92 19.71 -10.86 7.71
N HIS A 93 19.75 -9.92 8.66
CA HIS A 93 20.83 -8.94 8.87
C HIS A 93 22.20 -9.60 9.09
N MET A 94 22.26 -10.68 9.88
CA MET A 94 23.48 -11.49 10.05
C MET A 94 23.91 -12.21 8.77
N GLN A 95 22.97 -12.56 7.88
CA GLN A 95 23.24 -13.10 6.54
C GLN A 95 23.47 -11.99 5.50
N GLU A 96 22.97 -10.78 5.74
CA GLU A 96 22.96 -9.62 4.85
C GLU A 96 24.26 -8.82 4.87
N THR A 97 25.22 -9.17 5.74
CA THR A 97 26.60 -8.73 5.55
C THR A 97 27.18 -9.19 4.20
N GLU A 98 26.54 -10.18 3.56
CA GLU A 98 26.85 -10.67 2.21
C GLU A 98 25.87 -10.18 1.11
N ARG A 99 24.72 -9.57 1.46
CA ARG A 99 23.79 -9.04 0.46
C ARG A 99 24.22 -7.65 0.03
N MET A 100 24.15 -7.40 -1.26
CA MET A 100 24.40 -6.08 -1.78
C MET A 100 23.32 -5.09 -1.28
N PRO A 101 23.66 -3.82 -0.96
CA PRO A 101 22.71 -2.84 -0.44
C PRO A 101 21.40 -2.74 -1.23
N GLN A 102 21.44 -2.92 -2.55
CA GLN A 102 20.26 -2.91 -3.43
C GLN A 102 19.23 -4.02 -3.17
N ASP A 103 19.59 -5.10 -2.46
CA ASP A 103 18.70 -6.22 -2.17
C ASP A 103 18.00 -6.10 -0.80
N GLN A 104 18.29 -5.05 -0.03
CA GLN A 104 17.63 -4.79 1.26
C GLN A 104 16.18 -4.38 1.03
N TYR A 105 15.24 -5.29 1.31
CA TYR A 105 13.82 -5.02 1.11
C TYR A 105 13.16 -4.41 2.35
N ILE A 106 13.43 -4.94 3.54
CA ILE A 106 12.91 -4.37 4.79
C ILE A 106 13.85 -3.27 5.21
N ARG A 107 13.35 -2.03 5.22
CA ARG A 107 14.17 -0.84 5.42
C ARG A 107 14.06 -0.30 6.84
N ILE A 108 12.88 -0.45 7.44
CA ILE A 108 12.59 0.00 8.80
C ILE A 108 11.70 -1.03 9.47
N MET A 109 11.98 -1.33 10.73
CA MET A 109 11.08 -2.02 11.65
C MET A 109 11.29 -1.40 13.03
N ASP A 110 10.30 -0.65 13.51
CA ASP A 110 10.46 0.14 14.74
C ASP A 110 9.14 0.38 15.50
N GLU A 111 9.27 0.78 16.77
CA GLU A 111 8.18 1.13 17.67
C GLU A 111 8.27 2.61 18.10
N PHE A 112 7.15 3.34 17.97
CA PHE A 112 7.05 4.73 18.39
C PHE A 112 5.95 4.92 19.43
N LEU A 113 6.14 5.87 20.34
CA LEU A 113 5.06 6.39 21.17
C LEU A 113 4.38 7.54 20.44
N LEU A 114 3.10 7.39 20.11
CA LEU A 114 2.34 8.46 19.47
C LEU A 114 1.66 9.33 20.53
N PRO A 115 1.52 10.65 20.31
CA PRO A 115 0.89 11.56 21.28
C PRO A 115 -0.56 11.19 21.62
N ASP A 116 -1.25 10.57 20.67
CA ASP A 116 -2.68 10.23 20.74
C ASP A 116 -2.95 8.86 21.38
N VAL A 117 -1.93 8.08 21.77
CA VAL A 117 -2.11 6.69 22.21
C VAL A 117 -1.17 6.28 23.35
N ARG A 118 -1.68 5.46 24.29
CA ARG A 118 -0.89 4.86 25.38
C ARG A 118 -0.06 3.64 24.94
N GLU A 119 -0.53 2.93 23.92
CA GLU A 119 0.15 1.77 23.34
C GLU A 119 1.15 2.19 22.27
N LYS A 120 2.23 1.41 22.13
CA LYS A 120 3.24 1.62 21.09
C LYS A 120 2.66 1.42 19.69
N PHE A 121 2.95 2.37 18.82
CA PHE A 121 2.74 2.26 17.38
C PHE A 121 3.89 1.47 16.77
N ARG A 122 3.56 0.42 16.02
CA ARG A 122 4.52 -0.42 15.30
C ARG A 122 4.43 -0.14 13.82
N ILE A 123 5.59 0.00 13.18
CA ILE A 123 5.70 0.17 11.74
C ILE A 123 6.81 -0.72 11.18
N VAL A 124 6.53 -1.36 10.05
CA VAL A 124 7.54 -1.98 9.18
C VAL A 124 7.43 -1.31 7.81
N ILE A 125 8.52 -0.74 7.29
CA ILE A 125 8.58 -0.18 5.94
C ILE A 125 9.43 -1.08 5.07
N CYS A 126 8.83 -1.52 3.95
CA CYS A 126 9.43 -2.40 2.97
C CYS A 126 9.49 -1.70 1.61
N MET A 127 10.68 -1.57 1.04
CA MET A 127 10.93 -1.06 -0.29
C MET A 127 12.36 -1.38 -0.73
N PHE A 128 12.58 -1.72 -2.00
CA PHE A 128 13.94 -1.81 -2.55
C PHE A 128 14.54 -0.41 -2.72
N PRO A 129 15.86 -0.19 -2.54
CA PRO A 129 16.48 1.13 -2.71
C PRO A 129 16.24 1.76 -4.08
N GLN A 130 16.17 0.96 -5.14
CA GLN A 130 15.82 1.45 -6.48
C GLN A 130 14.47 2.21 -6.48
N ARG A 131 13.51 1.80 -5.64
CA ARG A 131 12.21 2.48 -5.52
C ARG A 131 12.32 3.88 -4.93
N SER A 132 13.36 4.19 -4.16
CA SER A 132 13.65 5.57 -3.75
C SER A 132 13.96 6.46 -4.95
N HIS A 133 14.78 5.97 -5.89
CA HIS A 133 15.11 6.69 -7.12
C HIS A 133 13.89 6.81 -8.05
N ASP A 134 13.11 5.74 -8.19
CA ASP A 134 11.90 5.75 -9.02
C ASP A 134 10.86 6.71 -8.44
N LEU A 135 10.69 6.71 -7.11
CA LEU A 135 9.80 7.63 -6.43
C LEU A 135 10.20 9.09 -6.67
N LEU A 136 11.50 9.39 -6.81
CA LEU A 136 11.94 10.74 -7.15
C LEU A 136 11.47 11.23 -8.53
N LYS A 137 11.22 10.30 -9.45
CA LYS A 137 10.79 10.57 -10.83
C LYS A 137 9.28 10.52 -10.99
N ALA A 138 8.56 10.01 -9.99
CA ALA A 138 7.11 9.87 -10.04
C ALA A 138 6.43 11.24 -10.24
N GLN A 139 5.48 11.30 -11.17
CA GLN A 139 4.59 12.46 -11.38
C GLN A 139 3.27 12.30 -10.63
N PHE A 140 2.92 11.09 -10.24
CA PHE A 140 1.64 10.82 -9.58
C PHE A 140 1.81 9.64 -8.63
N VAL A 141 1.35 9.82 -7.40
CA VAL A 141 1.36 8.78 -6.39
C VAL A 141 -0.03 8.62 -5.77
N GLN A 142 -0.34 7.39 -5.37
CA GLN A 142 -1.53 7.09 -4.61
C GLN A 142 -1.13 6.28 -3.40
N SER A 143 -1.89 6.44 -2.33
CA SER A 143 -1.77 5.59 -1.16
C SER A 143 -3.12 5.01 -0.81
N ASP A 144 -3.16 3.81 -0.27
CA ASP A 144 -4.37 3.29 0.37
C ASP A 144 -4.00 2.22 1.39
N ILE A 145 -4.92 2.01 2.31
CA ILE A 145 -4.77 1.01 3.36
C ILE A 145 -5.66 -0.20 3.06
N SER A 146 -5.02 -1.36 2.95
CA SER A 146 -5.66 -2.65 3.08
C SER A 146 -5.79 -3.09 4.53
N TYR A 147 -6.97 -3.61 4.87
CA TYR A 147 -7.29 -4.16 6.19
C TYR A 147 -7.39 -5.69 6.18
N LYS A 148 -7.39 -6.31 5.00
CA LYS A 148 -7.73 -7.74 4.83
C LYS A 148 -6.51 -8.64 4.82
N ARG A 149 -5.33 -8.08 4.53
CA ARG A 149 -4.17 -8.89 4.20
C ARG A 149 -3.38 -9.35 5.42
N VAL A 150 -3.24 -8.54 6.46
CA VAL A 150 -2.33 -8.83 7.58
C VAL A 150 -3.07 -8.78 8.90
N VAL A 151 -3.01 -9.86 9.68
CA VAL A 151 -3.67 -9.92 10.98
C VAL A 151 -2.94 -9.01 11.97
N GLY A 152 -3.69 -8.09 12.61
CA GLY A 152 -3.15 -7.14 13.60
C GLY A 152 -2.43 -5.93 13.01
N PHE A 153 -2.23 -5.87 11.69
CA PHE A 153 -1.60 -4.75 10.99
C PHE A 153 -2.49 -4.23 9.86
N LYS A 154 -2.23 -3.00 9.47
CA LYS A 154 -2.81 -2.35 8.30
C LYS A 154 -1.71 -2.24 7.27
N GLU A 155 -1.95 -2.67 6.05
CA GLU A 155 -0.97 -2.56 4.97
C GLU A 155 -1.27 -1.31 4.15
N LEU A 156 -0.38 -0.32 4.23
CA LEU A 156 -0.36 0.84 3.37
C LEU A 156 0.49 0.53 2.14
N GLU A 157 -0.06 0.69 0.95
CA GLU A 157 0.72 0.69 -0.29
C GLU A 157 0.89 2.11 -0.79
N PHE A 158 2.11 2.49 -1.16
CA PHE A 158 2.43 3.74 -1.83
C PHE A 158 2.81 3.43 -3.27
N VAL A 159 1.94 3.81 -4.20
CA VAL A 159 1.98 3.35 -5.59
C VAL A 159 2.00 4.51 -6.56
N GLY A 160 2.40 4.25 -7.80
CA GLY A 160 2.25 5.19 -8.91
C GLY A 160 2.13 4.46 -10.23
N TRP A 161 1.95 5.23 -11.29
CA TRP A 161 1.92 4.72 -12.64
C TRP A 161 3.29 4.88 -13.28
N ASP A 162 3.78 3.81 -13.91
CA ASP A 162 4.94 3.88 -14.79
C ASP A 162 4.50 3.99 -16.23
N GLU A 163 4.85 5.11 -16.87
CA GLU A 163 4.54 5.34 -18.28
C GLU A 163 5.36 4.44 -19.20
N GLN A 164 6.52 3.94 -18.76
CA GLN A 164 7.37 3.09 -19.61
C GLN A 164 6.83 1.66 -19.71
N SER A 165 6.46 1.06 -18.59
CA SER A 165 5.93 -0.30 -18.54
C SER A 165 4.39 -0.38 -18.56
N HIS A 166 3.69 0.77 -18.58
CA HIS A 166 2.24 0.86 -18.50
C HIS A 166 1.66 -0.01 -17.35
N THR A 167 2.29 0.07 -16.19
CA THR A 167 1.90 -0.74 -15.03
C THR A 167 1.94 0.04 -13.74
N THR A 168 1.24 -0.45 -12.73
CA THR A 168 1.32 0.09 -11.37
C THR A 168 2.63 -0.32 -10.72
N ILE A 169 3.44 0.66 -10.33
CA ILE A 169 4.61 0.46 -9.48
C ILE A 169 4.19 0.63 -8.02
N VAL A 170 4.61 -0.33 -7.19
CA VAL A 170 4.62 -0.15 -5.73
C VAL A 170 6.00 0.37 -5.33
N TYR A 171 6.05 1.61 -4.87
CA TYR A 171 7.30 2.23 -4.38
C TYR A 171 7.63 1.73 -2.99
N CYS A 172 6.61 1.58 -2.15
CA CYS A 172 6.77 1.24 -0.74
C CYS A 172 5.53 0.53 -0.21
N ARG A 173 5.73 -0.44 0.68
CA ARG A 173 4.71 -1.04 1.53
C ARG A 173 5.03 -0.73 2.98
N ALA A 174 4.02 -0.34 3.74
CA ALA A 174 4.16 -0.18 5.18
C ALA A 174 3.12 -1.02 5.94
N TYR A 175 3.57 -1.76 6.96
CA TYR A 175 2.70 -2.50 7.87
C TYR A 175 2.61 -1.74 9.18
N MET A 176 1.41 -1.25 9.50
CA MET A 176 1.17 -0.28 10.59
C MET A 176 0.09 -0.77 11.54
N THR A 177 0.29 -0.68 12.86
CA THR A 177 -0.79 -1.02 13.82
C THR A 177 -1.86 0.06 13.94
N ARG A 178 -1.58 1.28 13.49
CA ARG A 178 -2.45 2.47 13.59
C ARG A 178 -2.61 3.17 12.24
N LYS A 179 -3.71 3.93 12.11
CA LYS A 179 -4.05 4.72 10.91
C LYS A 179 -4.31 6.20 11.24
N SER A 180 -3.92 6.66 12.42
CA SER A 180 -4.11 8.07 12.81
C SER A 180 -3.23 8.99 11.97
N ALA A 181 -3.51 10.29 12.00
CA ALA A 181 -2.68 11.28 11.32
C ALA A 181 -1.23 11.27 11.84
N ALA A 182 -1.04 11.10 13.15
CA ALA A 182 0.28 10.99 13.76
C ALA A 182 1.06 9.77 13.23
N ALA A 183 0.41 8.63 13.07
CA ALA A 183 1.05 7.43 12.50
C ALA A 183 1.50 7.66 11.04
N HIS A 184 0.67 8.33 10.23
CA HIS A 184 1.01 8.66 8.85
C HIS A 184 2.09 9.75 8.74
N LEU A 185 2.11 10.72 9.65
CA LEU A 185 3.20 11.70 9.74
C LEU A 185 4.55 10.99 10.01
N VAL A 186 4.57 10.03 10.94
CA VAL A 186 5.76 9.18 11.17
C VAL A 186 6.13 8.42 9.90
N PHE A 187 5.17 7.79 9.22
CA PHE A 187 5.44 7.11 7.94
C PHE A 187 6.09 8.03 6.90
N PHE A 188 5.57 9.24 6.67
CA PHE A 188 6.14 10.16 5.67
C PHE A 188 7.54 10.65 6.02
N ARG A 189 7.81 10.93 7.31
CA ARG A 189 9.16 11.29 7.77
C ARG A 189 10.15 10.14 7.53
N LEU A 190 9.75 8.92 7.84
CA LEU A 190 10.58 7.74 7.64
C LEU A 190 10.82 7.46 6.15
N LEU A 191 9.78 7.59 5.32
CA LEU A 191 9.91 7.45 3.87
C LEU A 191 10.87 8.49 3.29
N ASP A 192 10.77 9.76 3.70
CA ASP A 192 11.70 10.81 3.27
C ASP A 192 13.15 10.52 3.67
N GLN A 193 13.37 10.05 4.90
CA GLN A 193 14.70 9.66 5.37
C GLN A 193 15.29 8.51 4.55
N LEU A 194 14.48 7.52 4.17
CA LEU A 194 14.92 6.43 3.29
C LEU A 194 15.29 6.94 1.90
N VAL A 195 14.46 7.83 1.33
CA VAL A 195 14.73 8.42 0.01
C VAL A 195 16.00 9.28 0.06
N LEU A 196 16.17 10.10 1.09
CA LEU A 196 17.38 10.89 1.30
C LEU A 196 18.62 10.00 1.45
N LYS A 197 18.53 8.92 2.21
CA LYS A 197 19.64 7.97 2.41
C LYS A 197 20.05 7.29 1.10
N ASP A 198 19.10 6.89 0.28
CA ASP A 198 19.37 6.16 -0.96
C ASP A 198 19.82 7.06 -2.12
N THR A 199 19.31 8.28 -2.18
CA THR A 199 19.45 9.15 -3.35
C THR A 199 20.27 10.42 -3.09
N GLY A 200 20.53 10.76 -1.82
CA GLY A 200 21.08 12.05 -1.41
C GLY A 200 20.09 13.22 -1.53
N SER A 201 18.82 12.97 -1.89
CA SER A 201 17.78 13.99 -2.06
C SER A 201 16.51 13.63 -1.31
N SER A 202 15.85 14.61 -0.69
CA SER A 202 14.53 14.44 -0.07
C SER A 202 13.40 14.42 -1.09
N LEU A 203 12.23 13.96 -0.65
CA LEU A 203 10.96 14.10 -1.35
C LEU A 203 10.65 15.58 -1.60
N MET A 204 10.46 15.92 -2.86
CA MET A 204 10.11 17.26 -3.29
C MET A 204 8.65 17.33 -3.71
N PHE A 205 7.98 18.36 -3.24
CA PHE A 205 6.62 18.74 -3.61
C PHE A 205 6.68 20.08 -4.33
N ARG A 206 6.01 20.18 -5.49
CA ARG A 206 6.01 21.41 -6.30
C ARG A 206 5.48 22.59 -5.49
N HIS A 207 4.38 22.37 -4.75
CA HIS A 207 3.80 23.36 -3.86
C HIS A 207 4.86 24.05 -2.98
N LEU A 208 5.80 23.29 -2.42
CA LEU A 208 6.77 23.80 -1.46
C LEU A 208 8.09 24.25 -2.10
N HIS A 209 8.53 23.59 -3.17
CA HIS A 209 9.92 23.72 -3.65
C HIS A 209 10.04 24.27 -5.08
N SER A 210 8.93 24.38 -5.82
CA SER A 210 8.99 24.95 -7.15
C SER A 210 9.05 26.47 -7.11
N LYS A 211 9.77 27.06 -8.07
CA LYS A 211 9.75 28.51 -8.33
C LYS A 211 8.73 28.91 -9.39
N SER A 212 8.13 27.94 -10.08
CA SER A 212 7.14 28.16 -11.14
C SER A 212 5.92 27.25 -10.98
N ILE A 213 4.78 27.72 -11.48
CA ILE A 213 3.54 26.96 -11.56
C ILE A 213 3.66 25.81 -12.58
N ASP A 214 4.54 25.93 -13.58
CA ASP A 214 4.67 25.01 -14.73
C ASP A 214 5.42 23.69 -14.45
N VAL A 215 5.94 23.50 -13.23
CA VAL A 215 6.68 22.29 -12.87
C VAL A 215 5.69 21.20 -12.47
N LYS A 216 5.86 19.96 -12.93
CA LYS A 216 4.96 18.84 -12.58
C LYS A 216 5.09 18.47 -11.09
N ASP A 217 3.95 18.26 -10.42
CA ASP A 217 3.86 17.90 -9.00
C ASP A 217 3.66 16.41 -8.79
N ARG A 218 3.95 15.92 -7.59
CA ARG A 218 3.45 14.64 -7.09
C ARG A 218 2.12 14.86 -6.40
N GLN A 219 1.04 14.40 -7.02
CA GLN A 219 -0.22 14.29 -6.30
C GLN A 219 -0.23 13.05 -5.43
N SER A 220 -0.85 13.13 -4.26
CA SER A 220 -1.14 11.99 -3.39
C SER A 220 -2.63 11.85 -3.19
N ASN A 221 -3.13 10.63 -3.35
CA ASN A 221 -4.52 10.30 -3.07
C ASN A 221 -4.58 9.42 -1.83
N LYS A 222 -5.41 9.83 -0.85
CA LYS A 222 -5.73 9.24 0.47
C LYS A 222 -4.71 9.47 1.61
N GLN A 223 -5.20 9.36 2.84
CA GLN A 223 -4.49 9.58 4.13
C GLN A 223 -3.98 11.01 4.36
N TYR A 224 -4.88 11.96 4.11
CA TYR A 224 -4.55 13.35 3.86
C TYR A 224 -3.99 14.12 5.06
N LEU A 225 -4.50 13.90 6.28
CA LEU A 225 -4.04 14.71 7.42
C LEU A 225 -2.58 14.41 7.82
N GLY A 226 -2.13 13.16 7.74
CA GLY A 226 -0.71 12.84 8.02
C GLY A 226 0.24 13.45 7.00
N MET A 227 -0.13 13.41 5.72
CA MET A 227 0.60 14.10 4.64
C MET A 227 0.59 15.62 4.84
N ALA A 228 -0.57 16.18 5.17
CA ALA A 228 -0.75 17.61 5.43
C ALA A 228 0.18 18.13 6.54
N LEU A 229 0.26 17.41 7.66
CA LEU A 229 1.16 17.73 8.77
C LEU A 229 2.63 17.63 8.32
N TYR A 230 2.96 16.62 7.51
CA TYR A 230 4.32 16.48 6.97
C TYR A 230 4.70 17.65 6.04
N LEU A 231 3.78 18.10 5.17
CA LEU A 231 3.98 19.28 4.33
C LEU A 231 4.14 20.56 5.15
N GLN A 232 3.40 20.69 6.24
CA GLN A 232 3.54 21.82 7.16
C GLN A 232 4.92 21.83 7.83
N GLU A 233 5.46 20.67 8.20
CA GLU A 233 6.83 20.57 8.73
C GLU A 233 7.90 20.91 7.70
N LEU A 234 7.71 20.53 6.44
CA LEU A 234 8.60 20.93 5.36
C LEU A 234 8.52 22.44 5.11
N ALA A 235 7.30 22.99 5.07
CA ALA A 235 7.05 24.42 4.93
C ALA A 235 7.76 25.25 6.02
N ALA A 236 7.71 24.81 7.27
CA ALA A 236 8.36 25.48 8.39
C ALA A 236 9.90 25.51 8.30
N LYS A 237 10.51 24.62 7.49
CA LYS A 237 11.96 24.57 7.26
C LYS A 237 12.41 25.44 6.09
N LEU A 238 11.48 25.94 5.27
CA LEU A 238 11.80 26.82 4.16
C LEU A 238 12.16 28.23 4.68
N PRO A 239 12.86 29.06 3.88
CA PRO A 239 13.10 30.45 4.23
C PRO A 239 11.80 31.16 4.64
N PRO A 240 11.77 31.95 5.74
CA PRO A 240 10.53 32.57 6.24
C PRO A 240 9.78 33.41 5.20
N HIS A 241 10.50 34.00 4.24
CA HIS A 241 9.92 34.84 3.20
C HIS A 241 9.40 34.06 1.98
N THR A 242 9.37 32.72 2.04
CA THR A 242 8.87 31.89 0.93
C THR A 242 7.36 32.11 0.78
N ARG A 243 6.96 32.64 -0.39
CA ARG A 243 5.57 32.94 -0.73
C ARG A 243 4.87 31.75 -1.37
N ASP A 244 3.57 31.62 -1.10
CA ASP A 244 2.75 30.64 -1.81
C ASP A 244 2.60 31.02 -3.29
N LEU A 245 2.73 30.02 -4.17
CA LEU A 245 2.68 30.26 -5.63
C LEU A 245 1.29 30.71 -6.11
N HIS A 246 0.23 30.29 -5.44
CA HIS A 246 -1.16 30.58 -5.85
C HIS A 246 -1.74 31.78 -5.12
N GLN A 247 -1.24 32.06 -3.93
CA GLN A 247 -1.63 33.16 -3.07
C GLN A 247 -0.38 33.95 -2.64
N PRO A 248 0.25 34.75 -3.53
CA PRO A 248 1.55 35.40 -3.27
C PRO A 248 1.58 36.36 -2.07
N HIS A 249 0.41 36.76 -1.57
CA HIS A 249 0.26 37.59 -0.38
C HIS A 249 0.48 36.82 0.94
N ARG A 250 0.46 35.48 0.90
CA ARG A 250 0.67 34.60 2.06
C ARG A 250 2.05 33.97 2.05
N TYR A 251 2.58 33.66 3.22
CA TYR A 251 3.79 32.85 3.35
C TYR A 251 3.42 31.36 3.44
N ILE A 252 4.26 30.50 2.86
CA ILE A 252 3.98 29.05 2.82
C ILE A 252 3.89 28.44 4.23
N HIS A 253 4.68 28.95 5.18
CA HIS A 253 4.69 28.46 6.57
C HIS A 253 3.45 28.90 7.38
N GLU A 254 2.63 29.82 6.87
CA GLU A 254 1.36 30.26 7.49
C GLU A 254 0.15 29.47 6.98
N LEU A 255 0.37 28.52 6.07
CA LEU A 255 -0.69 27.65 5.60
C LEU A 255 -1.04 26.61 6.68
N GLU A 256 -2.33 26.42 6.90
CA GLU A 256 -2.84 25.34 7.74
C GLU A 256 -2.66 23.98 7.04
N PRO A 257 -2.64 22.85 7.78
CA PRO A 257 -2.39 21.54 7.19
C PRO A 257 -3.30 21.24 5.98
N TYR A 258 -4.60 21.50 6.10
CA TYR A 258 -5.55 21.23 5.01
C TYR A 258 -5.35 22.13 3.79
N GLU A 259 -4.81 23.34 3.97
CA GLU A 259 -4.54 24.25 2.88
C GLU A 259 -3.39 23.73 2.00
N HIS A 260 -2.41 23.02 2.58
CA HIS A 260 -1.41 22.31 1.79
C HIS A 260 -2.03 21.25 0.88
N LEU A 261 -3.08 20.57 1.34
CA LEU A 261 -3.76 19.54 0.54
C LEU A 261 -4.48 20.10 -0.67
N HIS A 262 -5.02 21.31 -0.58
CA HIS A 262 -5.68 21.99 -1.71
C HIS A 262 -4.76 22.18 -2.93
N ARG A 263 -3.44 22.08 -2.73
CA ARG A 263 -2.41 22.31 -3.75
C ARG A 263 -1.81 21.04 -4.35
N ILE A 264 -2.08 19.88 -3.74
CA ILE A 264 -1.46 18.60 -4.11
C ILE A 264 -2.44 17.42 -4.24
N THR A 265 -3.71 17.58 -3.89
CA THR A 265 -4.64 16.46 -3.73
C THR A 265 -5.74 16.45 -4.79
N ARG A 266 -6.03 15.26 -5.34
CA ARG A 266 -7.21 14.99 -6.16
C ARG A 266 -7.90 13.72 -5.68
N LEU A 267 -9.21 13.74 -5.49
CA LEU A 267 -9.94 12.52 -5.14
C LEU A 267 -10.11 11.60 -6.36
N CYS A 268 -10.04 10.29 -6.11
CA CYS A 268 -10.30 9.28 -7.14
C CYS A 268 -11.79 9.32 -7.54
N MET A 269 -12.04 9.62 -8.82
CA MET A 269 -13.40 9.71 -9.37
C MET A 269 -14.11 8.34 -9.33
N ALA A 270 -13.39 7.26 -9.62
CA ALA A 270 -13.94 5.90 -9.56
C ALA A 270 -14.46 5.55 -8.16
N HIS A 271 -13.70 5.86 -7.09
CA HIS A 271 -14.14 5.63 -5.72
C HIS A 271 -15.36 6.46 -5.34
N ILE A 272 -15.35 7.75 -5.66
CA ILE A 272 -16.49 8.62 -5.36
C ILE A 272 -17.74 8.12 -6.08
N HIS A 273 -17.63 7.82 -7.38
CA HIS A 273 -18.75 7.34 -8.18
C HIS A 273 -19.28 6.00 -7.67
N ARG A 274 -18.40 5.08 -7.28
CA ARG A 274 -18.75 3.78 -6.70
C ARG A 274 -19.44 3.95 -5.34
N ASN A 275 -18.91 4.80 -4.46
CA ASN A 275 -19.50 5.09 -3.15
C ASN A 275 -20.90 5.70 -3.29
N ILE A 276 -21.08 6.64 -4.22
CA ILE A 276 -22.39 7.23 -4.54
C ILE A 276 -23.33 6.16 -5.12
N GLY A 277 -22.84 5.34 -6.06
CA GLY A 277 -23.63 4.30 -6.71
C GLY A 277 -24.13 3.21 -5.76
N ASN A 278 -23.27 2.74 -4.88
CA ASN A 278 -23.56 1.68 -3.91
C ASN A 278 -24.41 2.15 -2.73
N SER A 279 -24.57 3.47 -2.54
CA SER A 279 -25.44 3.99 -1.50
C SER A 279 -26.91 3.69 -1.81
N LYS A 280 -27.55 3.00 -0.87
CA LYS A 280 -29.00 2.71 -0.89
C LYS A 280 -29.84 3.85 -0.31
N THR A 281 -29.22 4.76 0.42
CA THR A 281 -29.92 5.84 1.14
C THR A 281 -29.99 7.14 0.34
N ILE A 282 -29.12 7.30 -0.67
CA ILE A 282 -29.12 8.45 -1.55
C ILE A 282 -30.14 8.22 -2.68
N PRO A 283 -31.10 9.14 -2.90
CA PRO A 283 -32.06 9.04 -4.01
C PRO A 283 -31.36 9.03 -5.38
N ASP A 284 -31.85 8.22 -6.31
CA ASP A 284 -31.24 8.11 -7.65
C ASP A 284 -31.29 9.42 -8.45
N SER A 285 -32.24 10.30 -8.17
CA SER A 285 -32.30 11.65 -8.75
C SER A 285 -31.17 12.58 -8.28
N ILE A 286 -30.55 12.28 -7.14
CA ILE A 286 -29.49 13.08 -6.52
C ILE A 286 -28.11 12.56 -6.88
N LYS A 287 -27.95 11.24 -7.09
CA LYS A 287 -26.66 10.63 -7.46
C LYS A 287 -25.96 11.32 -8.65
N PRO A 288 -26.65 11.70 -9.75
CA PRO A 288 -26.01 12.46 -10.83
C PRO A 288 -25.47 13.82 -10.40
N LYS A 289 -26.16 14.53 -9.51
CA LYS A 289 -25.73 15.84 -8.97
C LYS A 289 -24.49 15.69 -8.10
N MET A 290 -24.42 14.65 -7.28
CA MET A 290 -23.23 14.36 -6.48
C MET A 290 -22.02 14.02 -7.34
N ARG A 291 -22.24 13.28 -8.44
CA ARG A 291 -21.19 12.95 -9.42
C ARG A 291 -20.75 14.18 -10.22
N SER A 292 -21.66 15.12 -10.53
CA SER A 292 -21.30 16.31 -11.30
C SER A 292 -20.30 17.20 -10.59
N LEU A 293 -20.24 17.17 -9.25
CA LEU A 293 -19.22 17.87 -8.47
C LEU A 293 -17.79 17.39 -8.73
N MET A 294 -17.59 16.19 -9.30
CA MET A 294 -16.28 15.72 -9.78
C MET A 294 -15.99 16.28 -11.17
N CYS A 295 -15.40 17.47 -11.25
CA CYS A 295 -15.21 18.17 -12.51
C CYS A 295 -13.98 19.08 -12.53
N VAL A 296 -13.72 19.70 -13.69
CA VAL A 296 -12.73 20.79 -13.78
C VAL A 296 -13.37 22.09 -13.32
N THR A 297 -14.54 22.41 -13.90
CA THR A 297 -15.33 23.61 -13.58
C THR A 297 -16.79 23.23 -13.42
N HIS A 298 -17.51 23.85 -12.48
CA HIS A 298 -18.91 23.58 -12.21
C HIS A 298 -19.77 24.84 -12.38
N PRO A 299 -20.73 24.87 -13.32
CA PRO A 299 -21.48 26.09 -13.65
C PRO A 299 -22.38 26.61 -12.51
N SER A 300 -22.82 25.73 -11.61
CA SER A 300 -23.79 26.05 -10.55
C SER A 300 -23.45 25.33 -9.24
N TRP A 301 -22.18 25.43 -8.80
CA TRP A 301 -21.66 24.67 -7.65
C TRP A 301 -22.54 24.82 -6.40
N ASP A 302 -22.73 26.05 -5.93
CA ASP A 302 -23.42 26.31 -4.66
C ASP A 302 -24.88 25.85 -4.70
N ALA A 303 -25.56 26.10 -5.83
CA ALA A 303 -26.92 25.61 -6.05
C ALA A 303 -27.00 24.07 -6.05
N THR A 304 -25.99 23.39 -6.59
CA THR A 304 -25.93 21.92 -6.62
C THR A 304 -25.67 21.35 -5.24
N VAL A 305 -24.75 21.96 -4.48
CA VAL A 305 -24.50 21.62 -3.07
C VAL A 305 -25.77 21.78 -2.24
N ALA A 306 -26.46 22.91 -2.34
CA ALA A 306 -27.69 23.18 -1.62
C ALA A 306 -28.81 22.16 -1.96
N GLN A 307 -28.92 21.76 -3.24
CA GLN A 307 -29.89 20.75 -3.67
C GLN A 307 -29.58 19.35 -3.13
N ILE A 308 -28.31 18.98 -2.98
CA ILE A 308 -27.91 17.71 -2.37
C ILE A 308 -28.18 17.76 -0.87
N GLU A 309 -27.82 18.85 -0.20
CA GLU A 309 -28.06 19.03 1.23
C GLU A 309 -29.56 18.97 1.57
N SER A 310 -30.40 19.60 0.74
CA SER A 310 -31.85 19.58 0.91
C SER A 310 -32.52 18.26 0.51
N SER A 311 -31.78 17.25 0.05
CA SER A 311 -32.35 16.00 -0.47
C SER A 311 -32.69 14.97 0.62
N GLY A 312 -32.67 15.38 1.89
CA GLY A 312 -32.85 14.54 3.05
C GLY A 312 -31.54 14.13 3.72
N LYS A 313 -31.65 13.36 4.81
CA LYS A 313 -30.54 13.12 5.74
C LYS A 313 -29.28 12.54 5.10
N ALA A 314 -29.41 11.63 4.14
CA ALA A 314 -28.26 11.05 3.44
C ALA A 314 -27.49 12.07 2.58
N GLY A 315 -28.18 13.06 2.01
CA GLY A 315 -27.57 14.14 1.25
C GLY A 315 -26.89 15.16 2.16
N GLU A 316 -27.57 15.58 3.22
CA GLU A 316 -27.05 16.41 4.31
C GLU A 316 -25.76 15.82 4.90
N ASP A 317 -25.80 14.55 5.32
CA ASP A 317 -24.65 13.86 5.90
C ASP A 317 -23.48 13.75 4.91
N TRP A 318 -23.77 13.55 3.62
CA TRP A 318 -22.73 13.49 2.61
C TRP A 318 -22.03 14.84 2.40
N ILE A 319 -22.78 15.95 2.40
CA ILE A 319 -22.23 17.31 2.34
C ILE A 319 -21.46 17.63 3.61
N ALA A 320 -22.03 17.34 4.79
CA ALA A 320 -21.36 17.54 6.07
C ALA A 320 -20.03 16.78 6.16
N ASP A 321 -19.95 15.55 5.63
CA ASP A 321 -18.70 14.79 5.50
C ASP A 321 -17.66 15.51 4.61
N LYS A 322 -18.07 16.09 3.48
CA LYS A 322 -17.13 16.85 2.62
C LYS A 322 -16.66 18.13 3.27
N VAL A 323 -17.56 18.89 3.89
CA VAL A 323 -17.24 20.14 4.59
C VAL A 323 -16.33 19.87 5.78
N SER A 324 -16.66 18.88 6.62
CA SER A 324 -15.86 18.54 7.80
C SER A 324 -14.46 18.02 7.46
N SER A 325 -14.27 17.45 6.27
CA SER A 325 -12.95 17.06 5.78
C SER A 325 -12.03 18.25 5.47
N LYS A 326 -12.57 19.45 5.21
CA LYS A 326 -11.86 20.70 4.87
C LYS A 326 -11.03 20.72 3.58
N PHE A 327 -10.91 19.61 2.85
CA PHE A 327 -10.17 19.55 1.58
C PHE A 327 -10.94 18.83 0.46
N ALA A 328 -12.04 18.13 0.77
CA ALA A 328 -12.67 17.26 -0.20
C ALA A 328 -13.19 18.02 -1.42
N PHE A 329 -13.84 19.17 -1.25
CA PHE A 329 -14.39 19.90 -2.40
C PHE A 329 -13.30 20.44 -3.32
N GLU A 330 -12.21 20.95 -2.76
CA GLU A 330 -11.01 21.34 -3.50
C GLU A 330 -10.37 20.14 -4.20
N ALA A 331 -10.40 18.96 -3.58
CA ALA A 331 -9.93 17.72 -4.20
C ALA A 331 -10.95 17.06 -5.16
N MET A 332 -12.19 17.53 -5.23
CA MET A 332 -13.22 17.07 -6.17
C MET A 332 -13.29 17.93 -7.43
N CYS A 333 -13.09 19.25 -7.30
CA CYS A 333 -13.21 20.21 -8.39
C CYS A 333 -11.94 21.01 -8.60
N GLN A 334 -11.40 20.97 -9.83
CA GLN A 334 -10.12 21.62 -10.12
C GLN A 334 -10.17 23.14 -9.92
N GLU A 335 -11.26 23.82 -10.30
CA GLU A 335 -11.42 25.29 -10.14
C GLU A 335 -11.41 25.73 -8.67
N LYS A 336 -11.70 24.82 -7.74
CA LYS A 336 -11.65 25.06 -6.30
C LYS A 336 -10.31 24.68 -5.69
N SER A 337 -9.53 23.88 -6.40
CA SER A 337 -8.17 23.49 -6.03
C SER A 337 -7.16 24.58 -6.42
N PHE A 338 -5.96 24.46 -5.87
CA PHE A 338 -4.76 25.14 -6.37
C PHE A 338 -3.83 24.18 -7.13
N VAL A 339 -4.37 23.06 -7.58
CA VAL A 339 -3.65 22.10 -8.42
C VAL A 339 -3.76 22.55 -9.88
N PRO A 340 -2.64 22.76 -10.60
CA PRO A 340 -2.66 23.11 -12.02
C PRO A 340 -3.40 22.08 -12.86
N LEU A 341 -4.06 22.55 -13.92
CA LEU A 341 -4.97 21.73 -14.71
C LEU A 341 -4.29 20.51 -15.37
N ASP A 342 -3.08 20.71 -15.88
CA ASP A 342 -2.27 19.65 -16.50
C ASP A 342 -1.92 18.57 -15.48
N ILE A 343 -1.51 18.95 -14.27
CA ILE A 343 -1.23 18.03 -13.17
C ILE A 343 -2.53 17.35 -12.71
N TRP A 344 -3.61 18.12 -12.53
CA TRP A 344 -4.93 17.58 -12.17
C TRP A 344 -5.37 16.49 -13.15
N LYS A 345 -5.12 16.66 -14.44
CA LYS A 345 -5.44 15.70 -15.50
C LYS A 345 -4.43 14.58 -15.69
N ALA A 346 -3.20 14.72 -15.18
CA ALA A 346 -2.11 13.75 -15.39
C ALA A 346 -2.39 12.38 -14.74
N GLY A 347 -3.11 12.34 -13.62
CA GLY A 347 -3.48 11.08 -12.97
C GLY A 347 -4.65 10.37 -13.68
N PRO A 348 -4.61 9.03 -13.84
CA PRO A 348 -5.71 8.28 -14.43
C PRO A 348 -7.00 8.52 -13.62
N ALA A 349 -8.01 9.11 -14.28
CA ALA A 349 -9.27 9.48 -13.61
C ALA A 349 -10.12 8.26 -13.22
N THR A 350 -9.95 7.14 -13.94
CA THR A 350 -10.87 5.99 -13.92
C THR A 350 -10.26 4.70 -13.39
N THR A 351 -8.93 4.64 -13.25
CA THR A 351 -8.22 3.43 -12.80
C THR A 351 -7.70 3.66 -11.40
N ASP A 352 -8.14 2.83 -10.47
CA ASP A 352 -7.61 2.85 -9.11
C ASP A 352 -6.34 2.00 -9.03
N LEU A 353 -5.19 2.66 -9.16
CA LEU A 353 -3.88 2.01 -9.22
C LEU A 353 -3.65 1.16 -7.96
N VAL A 354 -4.06 1.69 -6.81
CA VAL A 354 -3.89 1.03 -5.53
C VAL A 354 -4.83 -0.15 -5.34
N GLU A 355 -6.07 -0.12 -5.83
CA GLU A 355 -6.92 -1.33 -5.87
C GLU A 355 -6.29 -2.44 -6.71
N SER A 356 -5.68 -2.10 -7.85
CA SER A 356 -4.97 -3.08 -8.67
C SER A 356 -3.75 -3.66 -7.94
N ALA A 357 -3.00 -2.82 -7.22
CA ALA A 357 -1.89 -3.26 -6.37
C ALA A 357 -2.38 -4.19 -5.24
N HIS A 358 -3.40 -3.78 -4.49
CA HIS A 358 -4.06 -4.58 -3.45
C HIS A 358 -4.52 -5.93 -4.00
N TRP A 359 -5.24 -5.93 -5.13
CA TRP A 359 -5.75 -7.17 -5.72
C TRP A 359 -4.63 -8.15 -6.07
N SER A 360 -3.54 -7.65 -6.65
CA SER A 360 -2.42 -8.51 -7.03
C SER A 360 -1.78 -9.20 -5.83
N VAL A 361 -1.64 -8.49 -4.71
CA VAL A 361 -1.00 -9.04 -3.52
C VAL A 361 -1.96 -9.90 -2.69
N TYR A 362 -3.27 -9.76 -2.89
CA TYR A 362 -4.27 -10.66 -2.31
C TYR A 362 -4.23 -12.07 -2.92
N LEU A 363 -3.73 -12.21 -4.15
CA LEU A 363 -3.51 -13.53 -4.76
C LEU A 363 -2.47 -14.35 -3.99
N GLU A 364 -1.53 -13.69 -3.30
CA GLU A 364 -0.55 -14.35 -2.44
C GLU A 364 -1.13 -14.78 -1.07
N GLY A 365 -2.30 -14.25 -0.70
CA GLY A 365 -3.01 -14.63 0.51
C GLY A 365 -3.69 -13.46 1.23
N LEU A 366 -4.69 -13.83 2.03
CA LEU A 366 -5.39 -12.96 2.98
C LEU A 366 -5.15 -13.46 4.39
N GLU A 367 -5.35 -12.56 5.37
CA GLU A 367 -5.18 -12.84 6.80
C GLU A 367 -3.82 -13.49 7.13
N CYS A 368 -2.77 -12.99 6.48
CA CYS A 368 -1.40 -13.43 6.68
C CYS A 368 -0.87 -12.95 8.04
N SER A 369 0.04 -13.71 8.63
CA SER A 369 0.93 -13.19 9.68
C SER A 369 1.83 -12.08 9.12
N LEU A 370 2.43 -11.27 9.99
CA LEU A 370 3.33 -10.18 9.57
C LEU A 370 4.51 -10.73 8.77
N THR A 371 5.11 -11.82 9.24
CA THR A 371 6.24 -12.49 8.57
C THR A 371 5.89 -12.87 7.14
N SER A 372 4.81 -13.64 6.97
CA SER A 372 4.34 -14.10 5.67
C SER A 372 3.98 -12.94 4.75
N ALA A 373 3.31 -11.91 5.28
CA ALA A 373 2.92 -10.74 4.50
C ALA A 373 4.12 -10.00 3.91
N VAL A 374 5.20 -9.84 4.69
CA VAL A 374 6.44 -9.20 4.25
C VAL A 374 7.13 -10.04 3.18
N GLU A 375 7.31 -11.35 3.40
CA GLU A 375 8.00 -12.23 2.45
C GLU A 375 7.26 -12.35 1.11
N LYS A 376 5.92 -12.45 1.17
CA LYS A 376 5.07 -12.45 -0.02
C LYS A 376 5.06 -11.09 -0.72
N GLY A 377 5.07 -10.00 0.05
CA GLY A 377 5.23 -8.65 -0.49
C GLY A 377 6.56 -8.48 -1.24
N GLU A 378 7.66 -8.94 -0.64
CA GLU A 378 8.99 -8.95 -1.27
C GLU A 378 8.98 -9.72 -2.59
N HIS A 379 8.36 -10.90 -2.60
CA HIS A 379 8.27 -11.73 -3.80
C HIS A 379 7.55 -11.01 -4.94
N VAL A 380 6.37 -10.45 -4.69
CA VAL A 380 5.57 -9.71 -5.68
C VAL A 380 6.32 -8.48 -6.18
N ASP A 381 6.93 -7.71 -5.28
CA ASP A 381 7.62 -6.48 -5.66
C ASP A 381 8.90 -6.77 -6.46
N ARG A 382 9.62 -7.84 -6.11
CA ARG A 382 10.79 -8.30 -6.87
C ARG A 382 10.41 -8.77 -8.28
N LEU A 383 9.33 -9.54 -8.41
CA LEU A 383 8.82 -9.97 -9.72
C LEU A 383 8.46 -8.76 -10.59
N ARG A 384 7.76 -7.77 -10.03
CA ARG A 384 7.42 -6.53 -10.75
C ARG A 384 8.65 -5.72 -11.17
N MET A 385 9.67 -5.66 -10.31
CA MET A 385 10.94 -5.02 -10.66
C MET A 385 11.64 -5.72 -11.83
N SER A 386 11.70 -7.06 -11.83
CA SER A 386 12.30 -7.80 -12.94
C SER A 386 11.55 -7.59 -14.26
N SER A 387 10.22 -7.58 -14.24
CA SER A 387 9.41 -7.35 -15.45
C SER A 387 9.59 -5.93 -16.01
N SER A 388 9.79 -4.93 -15.14
CA SER A 388 10.04 -3.54 -15.54
C SER A 388 11.42 -3.35 -16.20
N ASN A 389 12.41 -4.18 -15.82
CA ASN A 389 13.76 -4.12 -16.41
C ASN A 389 13.84 -4.85 -17.76
N VAL A 390 13.04 -5.90 -17.97
CA VAL A 390 13.01 -6.66 -19.24
C VAL A 390 12.39 -5.84 -20.37
N SER A 391 11.37 -5.02 -20.09
CA SER A 391 10.77 -4.11 -21.10
C SER A 391 11.77 -3.07 -21.61
N VAL A 392 12.66 -2.57 -20.75
CA VAL A 392 13.73 -1.62 -21.14
C VAL A 392 14.79 -2.30 -22.01
N ALA A 393 15.21 -3.52 -21.67
CA ALA A 393 16.21 -4.26 -22.47
C ALA A 393 15.71 -4.65 -23.87
N THR A 394 14.41 -4.93 -24.01
CA THR A 394 13.81 -5.34 -25.29
C THR A 394 13.69 -4.18 -26.29
N PHE A 395 13.62 -2.93 -25.81
CA PHE A 395 13.59 -1.74 -26.67
C PHE A 395 14.98 -1.33 -27.18
N CYS A 396 16.04 -1.51 -26.39
CA CYS A 396 17.40 -1.22 -26.82
C CYS A 396 17.90 -2.14 -27.95
N HIS A 397 17.30 -3.32 -28.16
CA HIS A 397 17.65 -4.22 -29.27
C HIS A 397 16.85 -3.97 -30.57
N LYS A 398 15.97 -2.97 -30.61
CA LYS A 398 15.27 -2.56 -31.85
C LYS A 398 15.76 -1.24 -32.44
N THR A 399 16.83 -0.66 -31.89
CA THR A 399 17.49 0.52 -32.44
C THR A 399 18.99 0.26 -32.60
N SER A 400 19.32 -0.61 -33.54
CA SER A 400 20.66 -0.78 -34.08
C SER A 400 20.57 -1.24 -35.52
#